data_AF-A0A7G8VFC4-F1
#
_entry.id   AF-A0A7G8VFC4-F1
#
_cell.length_a   1.000
_cell.length_b   1.000
_cell.length_c   1.000
_cell.angle_alpha   90.00
_cell.angle_beta   90.00
_cell.angle_gamma   90.00
#
_symmetry.space_group_name_H-M   'P 1'
#
loop_
_entity.id
_entity.type
_entity.pdbx_description
1 polymer ?
#
loop_
_entity_poly.entity_id
_entity_poly.type
_entity_poly.pdbx_seq_one_letter_code
_entity_poly.pdbx_strand_id
1 'polypeptide(L)'
;MRRAAGWALVALVVAGVFFALRVIFMRHRPVSPGDWAAWVQAVFSVFAILASVGLVQWQQRLEAKRAETADAKQARRAKTDVVLMLQYVAAQLKRTNIFANYQLDNATNRVVYRDIAGEFRLLVGTLEKLPFSEVTLHGQLDTYLCLRRAADDLVVMYATDPQQGDGFYLANRGRLEELRKICSGFQVSLAEKIQQLDPVLYEQRKEEMLRL
;
A
#
# COMPACT_ATOMS: atom_id res chain seq x y z
N MET A 1 32.73 -7.57 4.02
CA MET A 1 34.13 -7.03 4.06
C MET A 1 34.22 -5.51 4.20
N ARG A 2 33.49 -4.67 3.45
CA ARG A 2 33.58 -3.19 3.56
C ARG A 2 33.34 -2.59 4.97
N ARG A 3 32.55 -3.26 5.81
CA ARG A 3 32.23 -2.80 7.18
C ARG A 3 33.42 -2.89 8.16
N ALA A 4 34.25 -3.92 8.03
CA ALA A 4 35.44 -4.07 8.88
C ALA A 4 36.50 -3.01 8.53
N ALA A 5 36.60 -2.64 7.25
CA ALA A 5 37.52 -1.61 6.78
C ALA A 5 37.19 -0.22 7.34
N GLY A 6 35.90 0.13 7.47
CA GLY A 6 35.49 1.42 8.02
C GLY A 6 35.83 1.60 9.51
N TRP A 7 35.57 0.58 10.33
CA TRP A 7 35.94 0.60 11.75
C TRP A 7 37.45 0.51 11.96
N ALA A 8 38.16 -0.24 11.13
CA ALA A 8 39.62 -0.30 11.16
C ALA A 8 40.26 1.07 10.83
N LEU A 9 39.72 1.80 9.85
CA LEU A 9 40.19 3.14 9.50
C LEU A 9 39.95 4.15 10.62
N VAL A 10 38.75 4.15 11.23
CA VAL A 10 38.45 5.02 12.37
C VAL A 10 39.35 4.67 13.56
N ALA A 11 39.54 3.39 13.86
CA ALA A 11 40.44 2.95 14.93
C ALA A 11 41.89 3.36 14.68
N LEU A 12 42.37 3.28 13.43
CA LEU A 12 43.71 3.73 13.04
C LEU A 12 43.89 5.24 13.22
N VAL A 13 42.91 6.04 12.78
CA VAL A 13 42.95 7.50 12.95
C VAL A 13 42.93 7.87 14.43
N VAL A 14 42.08 7.23 15.22
CA VAL A 14 42.01 7.43 16.68
C VAL A 14 43.32 7.06 17.35
N ALA A 15 43.87 5.88 17.05
CA ALA A 15 45.15 5.44 17.59
C ALA A 15 46.29 6.41 17.22
N GLY A 16 46.30 6.93 15.98
CA GLY A 16 47.25 7.93 15.52
C GLY A 16 47.15 9.26 16.28
N VAL A 17 45.93 9.75 16.51
CA VAL A 17 45.69 10.98 17.30
C VAL A 17 46.11 10.79 18.75
N PHE A 18 45.75 9.67 19.39
CA PHE A 18 46.19 9.38 20.76
C PHE A 18 47.72 9.21 20.87
N PHE A 19 48.35 8.60 19.87
CA PHE A 19 49.81 8.49 19.81
C PHE A 19 50.47 9.86 19.69
N ALA A 20 49.99 10.73 18.79
CA ALA A 20 50.49 12.09 18.64
C ALA A 20 50.32 12.91 19.92
N LEU A 21 49.13 12.85 20.55
CA LEU A 21 48.86 13.50 21.83
C LEU A 21 49.79 12.99 22.94
N ARG A 22 50.05 11.68 23.02
CA ARG A 22 50.99 11.10 23.99
C ARG A 22 52.43 11.59 23.78
N VAL A 23 52.88 11.65 22.53
CA VAL A 23 54.22 12.14 22.17
C VAL A 23 54.38 13.63 22.53
N ILE A 24 53.36 14.44 22.25
CA ILE A 24 53.34 15.87 22.59
C ILE A 24 53.34 16.05 24.12
N PHE A 25 52.53 15.29 24.86
CA PHE A 25 52.47 15.34 26.32
C PHE A 25 53.80 14.96 26.99
N MET A 26 54.48 13.93 26.47
CA MET A 26 55.81 13.52 26.95
C MET A 26 56.85 14.62 26.73
N ARG A 27 56.72 15.39 25.63
CA ARG A 27 57.67 16.45 25.27
C ARG A 27 57.36 17.80 25.94
N HIS A 28 56.09 18.07 26.24
CA HIS A 28 55.61 19.31 26.86
C HIS A 28 54.69 18.95 28.02
N ARG A 29 55.29 18.63 29.18
CA ARG A 29 54.50 18.37 30.39
C ARG A 29 53.81 19.67 30.81
N PRO A 30 52.49 19.65 31.04
CA PRO A 30 51.77 20.84 31.52
C PRO A 30 52.30 21.22 32.90
N VAL A 31 52.86 22.43 32.99
CA VAL A 31 53.43 22.96 34.24
C VAL A 31 52.49 23.99 34.87
N SER A 32 51.61 24.60 34.07
CA SER A 32 50.62 25.57 34.51
C SER A 32 49.18 25.03 34.49
N PRO A 33 48.27 25.59 35.30
CA PRO A 33 46.84 25.27 35.23
C PRO A 33 46.20 25.54 33.85
N GLY A 34 46.72 26.52 33.09
CA GLY A 34 46.25 26.84 31.74
C GLY A 34 46.57 25.73 30.73
N ASP A 35 47.72 25.08 30.86
CA ASP A 35 48.11 23.96 29.99
C ASP A 35 47.18 22.75 30.21
N TRP A 36 46.80 22.50 31.46
CA TRP A 36 45.83 21.44 31.79
C TRP A 36 44.44 21.70 31.19
N ALA A 37 43.97 22.96 31.20
CA ALA A 37 42.69 23.31 30.58
C ALA A 37 42.71 23.06 29.06
N ALA A 38 43.79 23.42 28.38
CA ALA A 38 43.96 23.16 26.94
C ALA A 38 43.96 21.65 26.62
N TRP A 39 44.61 20.84 27.46
CA TRP A 39 44.61 19.38 27.33
C TRP A 39 43.22 18.77 27.49
N VAL A 40 42.48 19.20 28.52
CA VAL A 40 41.10 18.74 28.74
C VAL A 40 40.23 19.11 27.54
N GLN A 41 40.31 20.34 27.04
CA GLN A 41 39.57 20.79 25.86
C GLN A 41 39.90 19.96 24.61
N ALA A 42 41.18 19.66 24.37
CA ALA A 42 41.60 18.85 23.22
C ALA A 42 41.04 17.43 23.29
N VAL A 43 41.12 16.78 24.46
CA VAL A 43 40.58 15.43 24.68
C VAL A 43 39.05 15.42 24.51
N PHE A 44 38.34 16.39 25.11
CA PHE A 44 36.89 16.51 24.95
C PHE A 44 36.48 16.75 23.49
N SER A 45 37.25 17.54 22.75
CA SER A 45 37.00 17.80 21.32
C SER A 45 37.14 16.51 20.49
N VAL A 46 38.14 15.68 20.78
CA VAL A 46 38.30 14.36 20.14
C VAL A 46 37.11 13.45 20.45
N PHE A 47 36.68 13.37 21.72
CA PHE A 47 35.51 12.58 22.09
C PHE A 47 34.21 13.09 21.43
N ALA A 48 34.03 14.40 21.35
CA ALA A 48 32.87 15.01 20.70
C ALA A 48 32.83 14.63 19.20
N ILE A 49 33.97 14.72 18.50
CA ILE A 49 34.07 14.31 17.09
C ILE A 49 33.73 12.82 16.93
N LEU A 50 34.26 11.95 17.79
CA LEU A 50 33.97 10.51 17.71
C LEU A 50 32.50 10.20 18.00
N ALA A 51 31.90 10.87 18.99
CA ALA A 51 30.49 10.74 19.29
C ALA A 51 29.61 11.20 18.10
N SER A 52 29.95 12.33 17.47
CA SER A 52 29.24 12.82 16.28
C SER A 52 29.34 11.84 15.10
N VAL A 53 30.53 11.28 14.83
CA VAL A 53 30.70 10.26 13.77
C VAL A 53 29.90 9.00 14.07
N GLY A 54 29.92 8.54 15.34
CA GLY A 54 29.12 7.39 15.78
C GLY A 54 27.62 7.63 15.62
N LEU A 55 27.14 8.82 15.98
CA LEU A 55 25.73 9.22 15.87
C LEU A 55 25.26 9.27 14.41
N VAL A 56 26.07 9.85 13.51
CA VAL A 56 25.77 9.88 12.07
C VAL A 56 25.69 8.46 11.50
N GLN A 57 26.63 7.58 11.84
CA GLN A 57 26.58 6.18 11.37
C GLN A 57 25.38 5.43 11.94
N TRP A 58 25.00 5.68 13.19
CA TRP A 58 23.82 5.08 13.81
C TRP A 58 22.53 5.58 13.15
N GLN A 59 22.43 6.87 12.88
CA GLN A 59 21.29 7.45 12.16
C GLN A 59 21.15 6.89 10.74
N GLN A 60 22.25 6.80 9.98
CA GLN A 60 22.24 6.18 8.65
C GLN A 60 21.79 4.72 8.69
N ARG A 61 22.14 3.96 9.75
CA ARG A 61 21.66 2.57 9.91
C ARG A 61 20.16 2.51 10.18
N LEU A 62 19.65 3.42 10.99
CA LEU A 62 18.22 3.51 11.25
C LEU A 62 17.45 3.90 9.98
N GLU A 63 17.95 4.85 9.21
CA GLU A 63 17.38 5.27 7.94
C GLU A 63 17.41 4.13 6.91
N ALA A 64 18.53 3.41 6.78
CA ALA A 64 18.62 2.25 5.89
C ALA A 64 17.63 1.13 6.28
N LYS A 65 17.48 0.83 7.58
CA LYS A 65 16.48 -0.14 8.05
C LYS A 65 15.06 0.33 7.77
N ARG A 66 14.77 1.62 7.98
CA ARG A 66 13.46 2.20 7.68
C ARG A 66 13.16 2.13 6.18
N ALA A 67 14.12 2.45 5.33
CA ALA A 67 13.99 2.36 3.88
C ALA A 67 13.70 0.92 3.43
N GLU A 68 14.45 -0.06 3.92
CA GLU A 68 14.23 -1.48 3.60
C GLU A 68 12.82 -1.95 4.00
N THR A 69 12.34 -1.54 5.19
CA THR A 69 10.96 -1.84 5.60
C THR A 69 9.90 -1.10 4.79
N ALA A 70 10.20 0.12 4.34
CA ALA A 70 9.30 0.92 3.51
C ALA A 70 9.16 0.30 2.12
N ASP A 71 10.27 -0.11 1.50
CA ASP A 71 10.29 -0.75 0.19
C ASP A 71 9.54 -2.10 0.21
N ALA A 72 9.78 -2.92 1.24
CA ALA A 72 9.06 -4.17 1.41
C ALA A 72 7.54 -3.94 1.60
N LYS A 73 7.17 -2.90 2.36
CA LYS A 73 5.77 -2.51 2.56
C LYS A 73 5.14 -1.96 1.27
N GLN A 74 5.88 -1.19 0.50
CA GLN A 74 5.42 -0.63 -0.77
C GLN A 74 5.22 -1.73 -1.82
N ALA A 75 6.17 -2.67 -1.93
CA ALA A 75 6.02 -3.83 -2.80
C ALA A 75 4.84 -4.71 -2.40
N ARG A 76 4.59 -4.88 -1.10
CA ARG A 76 3.42 -5.60 -0.59
C ARG A 76 2.10 -4.89 -0.91
N ARG A 77 2.07 -3.56 -0.78
CA ARG A 77 0.90 -2.73 -1.12
C ARG A 77 0.57 -2.80 -2.60
N ALA A 78 1.57 -2.60 -3.46
CA ALA A 78 1.36 -2.70 -4.92
C ALA A 78 0.75 -4.05 -5.32
N LYS A 79 1.22 -5.15 -4.70
CA LYS A 79 0.65 -6.50 -4.89
C LYS A 79 -0.80 -6.65 -4.42
N THR A 80 -1.22 -5.84 -3.46
CA THR A 80 -2.56 -5.91 -2.85
C THR A 80 -3.52 -4.96 -3.55
N ASP A 81 -3.03 -3.85 -4.11
CA ASP A 81 -3.85 -2.81 -4.73
C ASP A 81 -4.69 -3.33 -5.90
N VAL A 82 -4.15 -4.24 -6.73
CA VAL A 82 -4.91 -4.88 -7.82
C VAL A 82 -6.07 -5.71 -7.28
N VAL A 83 -5.81 -6.56 -6.29
CA VAL A 83 -6.82 -7.43 -5.68
C VAL A 83 -7.88 -6.58 -4.97
N LEU A 84 -7.45 -5.50 -4.32
CA LEU A 84 -8.33 -4.52 -3.68
C LEU A 84 -9.23 -3.81 -4.69
N MET A 85 -8.70 -3.40 -5.85
CA MET A 85 -9.52 -2.77 -6.88
C MET A 85 -10.55 -3.75 -7.45
N LEU A 86 -10.18 -5.00 -7.70
CA LEU A 86 -11.12 -6.03 -8.13
C LEU A 86 -12.22 -6.25 -7.08
N GLN A 87 -11.86 -6.29 -5.80
CA GLN A 87 -12.82 -6.43 -4.70
C GLN A 87 -13.79 -5.25 -4.65
N TYR A 88 -13.25 -4.03 -4.80
CA TYR A 88 -14.04 -2.82 -4.87
C TYR A 88 -15.01 -2.83 -6.04
N VAL A 89 -14.56 -3.19 -7.26
CA VAL A 89 -15.44 -3.25 -8.43
C VAL A 89 -16.52 -4.32 -8.25
N ALA A 90 -16.18 -5.50 -7.72
CA ALA A 90 -17.17 -6.55 -7.45
C ALA A 90 -18.26 -6.06 -6.49
N ALA A 91 -17.87 -5.37 -5.42
CA ALA A 91 -18.81 -4.76 -4.49
C ALA A 91 -19.66 -3.65 -5.12
N GLN A 92 -19.05 -2.75 -5.92
CA GLN A 92 -19.81 -1.70 -6.60
C GLN A 92 -20.79 -2.30 -7.62
N LEU A 93 -20.40 -3.30 -8.40
CA LEU A 93 -21.31 -3.97 -9.34
C LEU A 93 -22.52 -4.56 -8.62
N LYS A 94 -22.30 -5.27 -7.51
CA LYS A 94 -23.36 -5.82 -6.66
C LYS A 94 -24.27 -4.71 -6.11
N ARG A 95 -23.68 -3.66 -5.54
CA ARG A 95 -24.41 -2.55 -4.93
C ARG A 95 -25.23 -1.76 -5.94
N THR A 96 -24.63 -1.39 -7.08
CA THR A 96 -25.31 -0.68 -8.16
C THR A 96 -26.43 -1.54 -8.73
N ASN A 97 -26.24 -2.85 -8.90
CA ASN A 97 -27.31 -3.77 -9.31
C ASN A 97 -28.48 -3.77 -8.30
N ILE A 98 -28.20 -3.88 -7.00
CA ILE A 98 -29.25 -3.84 -5.96
C ILE A 98 -30.04 -2.53 -5.99
N PHE A 99 -29.36 -1.39 -6.07
CA PHE A 99 -30.01 -0.09 -6.06
C PHE A 99 -30.71 0.24 -7.37
N ALA A 100 -30.16 -0.19 -8.51
CA ALA A 100 -30.83 -0.12 -9.80
C ALA A 100 -32.14 -0.91 -9.78
N ASN A 101 -32.12 -2.13 -9.23
CA ASN A 101 -33.34 -2.93 -9.08
C ASN A 101 -34.32 -2.29 -8.12
N TYR A 102 -33.88 -1.80 -6.96
CA TYR A 102 -34.75 -1.06 -6.04
C TYR A 102 -35.39 0.14 -6.74
N GLN A 103 -34.63 0.93 -7.50
CA GLN A 103 -35.17 2.08 -8.23
C GLN A 103 -36.21 1.69 -9.28
N LEU A 104 -36.06 0.54 -9.95
CA LEU A 104 -36.97 0.09 -11.00
C LEU A 104 -38.18 -0.71 -10.49
N ASP A 105 -38.11 -1.27 -9.28
CA ASP A 105 -39.18 -2.08 -8.67
C ASP A 105 -40.45 -1.27 -8.37
N ASN A 106 -40.35 0.05 -8.23
CA ASN A 106 -41.51 0.91 -8.03
C ASN A 106 -41.22 2.33 -8.54
N ALA A 107 -42.15 2.90 -9.32
CA ALA A 107 -42.03 4.26 -9.84
C ALA A 107 -41.95 5.35 -8.74
N THR A 108 -42.41 5.06 -7.52
CA THR A 108 -42.30 5.97 -6.36
C THR A 108 -40.96 5.89 -5.65
N ASN A 109 -40.13 4.88 -5.95
CA ASN A 109 -38.83 4.74 -5.31
C ASN A 109 -37.92 5.90 -5.69
N ARG A 110 -37.05 6.27 -4.75
CA ARG A 110 -36.10 7.36 -4.94
C ARG A 110 -35.16 7.00 -6.09
N VAL A 111 -35.03 7.91 -7.06
CA VAL A 111 -33.99 7.84 -8.09
C VAL A 111 -32.62 8.00 -7.44
N VAL A 112 -31.84 6.92 -7.41
CA VAL A 112 -30.47 6.87 -6.93
C VAL A 112 -29.51 7.17 -8.09
N TYR A 113 -29.74 6.53 -9.24
CA TYR A 113 -28.92 6.67 -10.44
C TYR A 113 -29.73 7.25 -11.58
N ARG A 114 -29.23 8.35 -12.16
CA ARG A 114 -29.86 8.98 -13.32
C ARG A 114 -29.58 8.24 -14.62
N ASP A 115 -28.38 7.67 -14.75
CA ASP A 115 -27.97 6.83 -15.88
C ASP A 115 -27.36 5.53 -15.34
N ILE A 116 -28.20 4.52 -15.08
CA ILE A 116 -27.78 3.23 -14.53
C ILE A 116 -26.73 2.56 -15.44
N ALA A 117 -26.96 2.56 -16.75
CA ALA A 117 -26.03 1.99 -17.71
C ALA A 117 -24.68 2.76 -17.71
N GLY A 118 -24.73 4.08 -17.54
CA GLY A 118 -23.57 4.94 -17.34
C GLY A 118 -22.72 4.52 -16.14
N GLU A 119 -23.34 4.25 -14.99
CA GLU A 119 -22.62 3.78 -13.80
C GLU A 119 -21.90 2.45 -14.05
N PHE A 120 -22.54 1.51 -14.75
CA PHE A 120 -21.88 0.25 -15.11
C PHE A 120 -20.75 0.45 -16.12
N ARG A 121 -20.89 1.38 -17.09
CA ARG A 121 -19.80 1.74 -18.01
C ARG A 121 -18.59 2.33 -17.27
N LEU A 122 -18.80 3.11 -16.21
CA LEU A 122 -17.71 3.62 -15.38
C LEU A 122 -16.95 2.48 -14.67
N LEU A 123 -17.67 1.45 -14.23
CA LEU A 123 -17.06 0.26 -13.62
C LEU A 123 -16.26 -0.56 -14.66
N VAL A 124 -16.77 -0.72 -15.88
CA VAL A 124 -16.01 -1.32 -17.00
C VAL A 124 -14.72 -0.53 -17.26
N GLY A 125 -14.82 0.79 -17.39
CA GLY A 125 -13.65 1.65 -17.60
C GLY A 125 -12.66 1.63 -16.44
N THR A 126 -13.10 1.32 -15.22
CA THR A 126 -12.22 1.10 -14.06
C THR A 126 -11.45 -0.21 -14.20
N LEU A 127 -12.11 -1.28 -14.65
CA LEU A 127 -11.45 -2.56 -14.95
C LEU A 127 -10.45 -2.42 -16.11
N GLU A 128 -10.76 -1.67 -17.15
CA GLU A 128 -9.85 -1.47 -18.30
C GLU A 128 -8.55 -0.74 -17.94
N LYS A 129 -8.58 0.08 -16.88
CA LYS A 129 -7.38 0.77 -16.37
C LYS A 129 -6.47 -0.14 -15.55
N LEU A 130 -6.92 -1.34 -15.18
CA LEU A 130 -6.09 -2.27 -14.42
C LEU A 130 -4.97 -2.84 -15.31
N PRO A 131 -3.72 -2.85 -14.84
CA PRO A 131 -2.61 -3.41 -15.58
C PRO A 131 -2.79 -4.92 -15.73
N PHE A 132 -3.10 -5.38 -16.94
CA PHE A 132 -3.39 -6.79 -17.25
C PHE A 132 -2.28 -7.73 -16.78
N SER A 133 -1.01 -7.32 -16.93
CA SER A 133 0.15 -8.09 -16.46
C SER A 133 0.13 -8.36 -14.96
N GLU A 134 -0.32 -7.40 -14.15
CA GLU A 134 -0.39 -7.56 -12.70
C GLU A 134 -1.58 -8.44 -12.31
N VAL A 135 -2.72 -8.28 -12.98
CA VAL A 135 -3.90 -9.15 -12.79
C VAL A 135 -3.52 -10.62 -13.04
N THR A 136 -2.78 -10.90 -14.12
CA THR A 136 -2.28 -12.24 -14.43
C THR A 136 -1.26 -12.71 -13.40
N LEU A 137 -0.32 -11.87 -12.99
CA LEU A 137 0.69 -12.18 -11.97
C LEU A 137 0.05 -12.61 -10.64
N HIS A 138 -1.09 -12.02 -10.29
CA HIS A 138 -1.85 -12.35 -9.08
C HIS A 138 -2.81 -13.54 -9.23
N GLY A 139 -2.83 -14.18 -10.41
CA GLY A 139 -3.75 -15.29 -10.70
C GLY A 139 -5.22 -14.88 -10.64
N GLN A 140 -5.52 -13.60 -10.89
CA GLN A 140 -6.88 -13.04 -10.82
C GLN A 140 -7.49 -12.81 -12.21
N LEU A 141 -6.92 -13.42 -13.25
CA LEU A 141 -7.37 -13.23 -14.63
C LEU A 141 -8.83 -13.66 -14.83
N ASP A 142 -9.21 -14.82 -14.31
CA ASP A 142 -10.58 -15.31 -14.43
C ASP A 142 -11.58 -14.40 -13.72
N THR A 143 -11.25 -13.96 -12.50
CA THR A 143 -12.06 -13.00 -11.75
C THR A 143 -12.22 -11.68 -12.52
N TYR A 144 -11.12 -11.15 -13.06
CA TYR A 144 -11.14 -9.95 -13.87
C TYR A 144 -12.05 -10.07 -15.10
N LEU A 145 -11.90 -11.15 -15.87
CA LEU A 145 -12.70 -11.39 -17.08
C LEU A 145 -14.18 -11.58 -16.74
N CYS A 146 -14.48 -12.31 -15.67
CA CYS A 146 -15.85 -12.52 -15.20
C CYS A 146 -16.50 -11.22 -14.71
N LEU A 147 -15.80 -10.39 -13.94
CA LEU A 147 -16.31 -9.09 -13.50
C LEU A 147 -16.52 -8.14 -14.68
N ARG A 148 -15.61 -8.14 -15.67
CA ARG A 148 -15.77 -7.35 -16.89
C ARG A 148 -17.01 -7.78 -17.67
N ARG A 149 -17.17 -9.08 -17.93
CA ARG A 149 -18.34 -9.62 -18.62
C ARG A 149 -19.63 -9.31 -17.85
N ALA A 150 -19.63 -9.45 -16.53
CA ALA A 150 -20.79 -9.11 -15.71
C ALA A 150 -21.16 -7.63 -15.81
N ALA A 151 -20.16 -6.73 -15.82
CA ALA A 151 -20.38 -5.31 -15.99
C ALA A 151 -20.92 -4.97 -17.39
N ASP A 152 -20.33 -5.53 -18.45
CA ASP A 152 -20.80 -5.35 -19.84
C ASP A 152 -22.24 -5.85 -20.02
N ASP A 153 -22.56 -7.02 -19.47
CA ASP A 153 -23.91 -7.59 -19.48
C ASP A 153 -24.92 -6.63 -18.83
N LEU A 154 -24.57 -6.03 -17.68
CA LEU A 154 -25.42 -5.04 -17.00
C LEU A 154 -25.57 -3.76 -17.83
N VAL A 155 -24.50 -3.28 -18.47
CA VAL A 155 -24.59 -2.13 -19.40
C VAL A 155 -25.60 -2.41 -20.50
N VAL A 156 -25.52 -3.58 -21.14
CA VAL A 156 -26.43 -3.95 -22.23
C VAL A 156 -27.87 -4.05 -21.73
N MET A 157 -28.12 -4.71 -20.60
CA MET A 157 -29.47 -4.86 -20.04
C MET A 157 -30.11 -3.50 -19.76
N TYR A 158 -29.42 -2.62 -19.04
CA TYR A 158 -29.98 -1.31 -18.66
C TYR A 158 -29.97 -0.28 -19.79
N ALA A 159 -29.21 -0.49 -20.88
CA ALA A 159 -29.22 0.39 -22.04
C ALA A 159 -30.30 0.03 -23.08
N THR A 160 -30.60 -1.26 -23.23
CA THR A 160 -31.45 -1.76 -24.33
C THR A 160 -32.93 -1.71 -23.99
N ASP A 161 -33.30 -1.71 -22.71
CA ASP A 161 -34.69 -1.80 -22.28
C ASP A 161 -35.16 -0.51 -21.61
N PRO A 162 -35.69 0.46 -22.39
CA PRO A 162 -36.11 1.76 -21.89
C PRO A 162 -37.47 1.74 -21.16
N GLN A 163 -38.19 0.60 -21.11
CA GLN A 163 -39.46 0.50 -20.39
C GLN A 163 -39.23 0.28 -18.89
N GLN A 164 -38.93 1.40 -18.21
CA GLN A 164 -38.78 1.49 -16.77
C GLN A 164 -40.07 1.04 -16.07
N GLY A 165 -40.01 -0.08 -15.34
CA GLY A 165 -41.10 -0.58 -14.50
C GLY A 165 -40.99 -2.09 -14.24
N ASP A 166 -42.06 -2.67 -13.69
CA ASP A 166 -42.14 -4.07 -13.23
C ASP A 166 -41.75 -5.09 -14.33
N GLY A 167 -42.02 -4.78 -15.60
CA GLY A 167 -41.72 -5.66 -16.73
C GLY A 167 -40.23 -5.93 -16.92
N PHE A 168 -39.37 -4.92 -16.72
CA PHE A 168 -37.92 -5.07 -16.84
C PHE A 168 -37.38 -6.06 -15.80
N TYR A 169 -37.77 -5.86 -14.53
CA TYR A 169 -37.29 -6.71 -13.45
C TYR A 169 -37.80 -8.14 -13.61
N LEU A 170 -39.08 -8.32 -13.94
CA LEU A 170 -39.65 -9.66 -14.16
C LEU A 170 -38.95 -10.41 -15.30
N ALA A 171 -38.59 -9.72 -16.39
CA ALA A 171 -37.87 -10.32 -17.51
C ALA A 171 -36.42 -10.70 -17.17
N ASN A 172 -35.73 -9.89 -16.35
CA ASN A 172 -34.29 -10.03 -16.11
C ASN A 172 -33.92 -10.60 -14.73
N ARG A 173 -34.89 -10.84 -13.83
CA ARG A 173 -34.68 -11.26 -12.42
C ARG A 173 -33.69 -12.40 -12.28
N GLY A 174 -33.84 -13.46 -13.07
CA GLY A 174 -32.98 -14.64 -12.97
C GLY A 174 -31.51 -14.29 -13.25
N ARG A 175 -31.27 -13.49 -14.29
CA ARG A 175 -29.93 -13.07 -14.68
C ARG A 175 -29.33 -12.05 -13.71
N LEU A 176 -30.12 -11.09 -13.25
CA LEU A 176 -29.69 -10.11 -12.25
C LEU A 176 -29.27 -10.78 -10.94
N GLU A 177 -30.01 -11.81 -10.51
CA GLU A 177 -29.69 -12.59 -9.31
C GLU A 177 -28.41 -13.42 -9.49
N GLU A 178 -28.22 -14.04 -10.66
CA GLU A 178 -26.99 -14.76 -10.98
C GLU A 178 -25.77 -13.84 -10.94
N LEU A 179 -25.84 -12.68 -11.62
CA LEU A 179 -24.77 -11.69 -11.63
C LEU A 179 -24.48 -11.16 -10.22
N ARG A 180 -25.52 -10.94 -9.41
CA ARG A 180 -25.37 -10.55 -8.00
C ARG A 180 -24.62 -11.61 -7.19
N LYS A 181 -24.97 -12.89 -7.35
CA LYS A 181 -24.29 -14.01 -6.68
C LYS A 181 -22.83 -14.12 -7.11
N ILE A 182 -22.54 -13.99 -8.40
CA ILE A 182 -21.17 -14.00 -8.93
C ILE A 182 -20.34 -12.87 -8.30
N CYS A 183 -20.85 -11.64 -8.33
CA CYS A 183 -20.16 -10.49 -7.74
C CYS A 183 -19.93 -10.67 -6.24
N SER A 184 -20.93 -11.18 -5.50
CA SER A 184 -20.81 -11.47 -4.08
C SER A 184 -19.77 -12.56 -3.78
N GLY A 185 -19.72 -13.61 -4.61
CA GLY A 185 -18.74 -14.68 -4.48
C GLY A 185 -17.31 -14.17 -4.65
N PHE A 186 -17.07 -13.37 -5.71
CA PHE A 186 -15.77 -12.74 -5.92
C PHE A 186 -15.41 -11.74 -4.82
N GLN A 187 -16.36 -10.94 -4.36
CA GLN A 187 -16.11 -10.00 -3.27
C GLN A 187 -15.56 -10.70 -2.02
N VAL A 188 -16.19 -11.81 -1.61
CA VAL A 188 -15.75 -12.60 -0.45
C VAL A 188 -14.40 -13.25 -0.70
N SER A 189 -14.24 -13.93 -1.84
CA SER A 189 -12.98 -14.61 -2.20
C SER A 189 -11.79 -13.65 -2.30
N LEU A 190 -12.00 -12.46 -2.86
CA LEU A 190 -10.97 -11.42 -2.95
C LEU A 190 -10.65 -10.82 -1.57
N ALA A 191 -11.63 -10.67 -0.68
CA ALA A 191 -11.39 -10.24 0.69
C ALA A 191 -10.51 -11.24 1.47
N GLU A 192 -10.78 -12.53 1.34
CA GLU A 192 -9.93 -13.60 1.89
C GLU A 192 -8.51 -13.54 1.29
N LYS A 193 -8.39 -13.29 -0.02
CA LYS A 193 -7.10 -13.12 -0.68
C LYS A 193 -6.34 -11.91 -0.15
N ILE A 194 -7.02 -10.79 0.09
CA ILE A 194 -6.42 -9.59 0.69
C ILE A 194 -5.94 -9.90 2.11
N GLN A 195 -6.71 -10.63 2.91
CA GLN A 195 -6.29 -11.06 4.24
C GLN A 195 -5.00 -11.89 4.21
N GLN A 196 -4.85 -12.78 3.22
CA GLN A 196 -3.63 -13.56 3.01
C GLN A 196 -2.45 -12.69 2.54
N LEU A 197 -2.69 -11.76 1.64
CA LEU A 197 -1.63 -10.91 1.05
C LEU A 197 -1.16 -9.83 2.03
N ASP A 198 -2.08 -9.11 2.68
CA ASP A 198 -1.82 -8.05 3.64
C ASP A 198 -2.87 -8.06 4.78
N PRO A 199 -2.65 -8.84 5.85
CA PRO A 199 -3.58 -8.94 6.97
C PRO A 199 -3.67 -7.64 7.76
N VAL A 200 -2.62 -6.81 7.74
CA VAL A 200 -2.64 -5.50 8.42
C VAL A 200 -3.60 -4.56 7.69
N LEU A 201 -3.53 -4.52 6.36
CA LEU A 201 -4.47 -3.74 5.55
C LEU A 201 -5.90 -4.28 5.68
N TYR A 202 -6.06 -5.60 5.67
CA TYR A 202 -7.36 -6.23 5.87
C TYR A 202 -7.99 -5.81 7.19
N GLU A 203 -7.30 -5.95 8.32
CA GLU A 203 -7.85 -5.55 9.63
C GLU A 203 -8.16 -4.04 9.69
N GLN A 204 -7.35 -3.20 9.04
CA GLN A 204 -7.62 -1.75 8.95
C GLN A 204 -8.89 -1.41 8.18
N ARG A 205 -9.24 -2.22 7.17
CA ARG A 205 -10.38 -1.95 6.27
C ARG A 205 -11.49 -2.99 6.35
N LYS A 206 -11.44 -3.86 7.34
CA LYS A 206 -12.34 -5.02 7.48
C LYS A 206 -13.80 -4.61 7.46
N GLU A 207 -14.14 -3.57 8.22
CA GLU A 207 -15.51 -3.05 8.24
C GLU A 207 -15.95 -2.52 6.89
N GLU A 208 -15.08 -1.80 6.16
CA GLU A 208 -15.39 -1.29 4.82
C GLU A 208 -15.59 -2.44 3.84
N MET A 209 -14.72 -3.45 3.86
CA MET A 209 -14.79 -4.60 2.95
C MET A 209 -16.02 -5.48 3.20
N LEU A 210 -16.47 -5.58 4.46
CA LEU A 210 -17.65 -6.35 4.85
C LEU A 210 -18.96 -5.59 4.66
N ARG A 211 -18.93 -4.24 4.67
CA ARG A 211 -20.12 -3.40 4.40
C ARG A 211 -20.41 -3.23 2.91
N LEU A 212 -19.39 -3.37 2.08
CA LEU A 212 -19.46 -3.37 0.62
C LEU A 212 -20.22 -4.59 0.08
#